data_AF-A0A8S4PGY5-F1
#
_entry.id   AF-A0A8S4PGY5-F1
#
_cell.length_a   1.000
_cell.length_b   1.000
_cell.length_c   1.000
_cell.angle_alpha   90.00
_cell.angle_beta   90.00
_cell.angle_gamma   90.00
#
_symmetry.space_group_name_H-M   'P 1'
#
loop_
_entity.id
_entity.type
_entity.pdbx_description
1 polymer ?
#
loop_
_entity_poly.entity_id
_entity_poly.type
_entity_poly.pdbx_seq_one_letter_code
_entity_poly.pdbx_strand_id
1 'polypeptide(L)'
;MKYVVIFILSILLLANGYFRIPNELSTKTFNQDGDLLLAAPFSISGPGYGRETLCSDSFYYIVSMQYVEAVAFAVNAINERSDILPNVTLGFDAFDICLRTSASLAGMLHFIPMLEESKKCKGIPQDVKSRFKETIGLVTQIGSQRNQLIANFLNIFSIPQIASVSTSDILSNKDDYPYFSRVVPPDRFQAQTMVDLMLHFNWSYYSMVYSEGAYGANGMSQVKRIAKSKGLCNAYLGSVPFDLGDESIYVEIIQNLRRNKKAKVVVLFLEPIHIEKLLASIDKYNAAREFIWIGSDTFEEPDVENIPKTLHGAFSVQLTSKYDKAFIEHYRTLTPWNNPNNPWFSEYWTLAFNCTWETNSTDPRPPCDTFKSLTESKKHKDSPWISLLLDTVYAFGYALDNLIQNNCQDHVGEKTAMLRCVQSVGLTSYIRQVQFEGSSGPISFDENGDAFGGYTIKHFIPSDLGYASIQVGSWNRSTESLKLNESDIYWNTNDTIPLSKCSEECSLGEIRIQLELPCCWDCFKCHANDIVINGSVCMKCPMLTWPDERTATDCELI
;
A
#
# COMPACT_ATOMS: atom_id res chain seq x y z
N MET A 1 25.20 13.15 36.50
CA MET A 1 26.51 12.44 36.39
C MET A 1 26.41 11.07 35.74
N LYS A 2 25.55 10.13 36.16
CA LYS A 2 25.46 8.78 35.54
C LYS A 2 25.13 8.80 34.03
N TYR A 3 24.20 9.66 33.58
CA TYR A 3 23.84 9.78 32.16
C TYR A 3 24.94 10.41 31.29
N VAL A 4 25.71 11.34 31.84
CA VAL A 4 26.86 11.98 31.15
C VAL A 4 28.01 10.98 31.00
N VAL A 5 28.23 10.13 32.00
CA VAL A 5 29.24 9.07 31.94
C VAL A 5 28.85 8.00 30.91
N ILE A 6 27.57 7.62 30.82
CA ILE A 6 27.08 6.68 29.79
C ILE A 6 27.21 7.30 28.39
N PHE A 7 26.90 8.58 28.22
CA PHE A 7 27.04 9.31 26.95
C PHE A 7 28.52 9.43 26.52
N ILE A 8 29.42 9.75 27.46
CA ILE A 8 30.87 9.81 27.20
C ILE A 8 31.46 8.42 26.96
N LEU A 9 30.99 7.38 27.65
CA LEU A 9 31.40 5.99 27.39
C LEU A 9 30.91 5.49 26.03
N SER A 10 29.71 5.88 25.59
CA SER A 10 29.21 5.55 24.25
C SER A 10 29.99 6.30 23.17
N ILE A 11 30.38 7.55 23.40
CA ILE A 11 31.29 8.30 22.51
C ILE A 11 32.71 7.69 22.48
N LEU A 12 33.26 7.27 23.62
CA LEU A 12 34.58 6.62 23.69
C LEU A 12 34.58 5.20 23.10
N LEU A 13 33.47 4.48 23.21
CA LEU A 13 33.25 3.20 22.51
C LEU A 13 33.08 3.39 21.00
N LEU A 14 32.52 4.52 20.54
CA LEU A 14 32.49 4.92 19.13
C LEU A 14 33.87 5.39 18.63
N ALA A 15 34.73 5.94 19.50
CA ALA A 15 36.06 6.43 19.13
C ALA A 15 37.11 5.31 18.95
N ASN A 16 36.91 4.14 19.58
CA ASN A 16 37.78 2.96 19.42
C ASN A 16 37.06 1.74 18.80
N GLY A 17 35.73 1.80 18.67
CA GLY A 17 34.95 0.81 17.96
C GLY A 17 34.88 1.18 16.50
N TYR A 18 35.45 0.35 15.63
CA TYR A 18 35.12 0.38 14.21
C TYR A 18 33.59 0.34 14.11
N PHE A 19 32.97 1.44 13.69
CA PHE A 19 31.60 1.41 13.19
C PHE A 19 31.66 0.59 11.90
N ARG A 20 31.63 -0.75 12.05
CA ARG A 20 31.47 -1.64 10.93
C ARG A 20 30.02 -1.50 10.50
N ILE A 21 29.80 -0.79 9.40
CA ILE A 21 28.68 -1.12 8.52
C ILE A 21 28.71 -2.66 8.41
N PRO A 22 27.65 -3.38 8.76
CA PRO A 22 27.65 -4.83 8.65
C PRO A 22 28.16 -5.21 7.26
N ASN A 23 29.15 -6.10 7.17
CA ASN A 23 29.62 -6.64 5.87
C ASN A 23 28.49 -7.37 5.11
N GLU A 24 27.36 -7.54 5.77
CA GLU A 24 26.13 -8.23 5.38
C GLU A 24 25.14 -7.33 4.62
N LEU A 25 25.44 -6.02 4.50
CA LEU A 25 24.70 -5.12 3.60
C LEU A 25 25.07 -5.46 2.15
N SER A 26 24.06 -5.77 1.35
CA SER A 26 24.23 -6.03 -0.08
C SER A 26 24.95 -4.85 -0.73
N THR A 27 26.09 -5.10 -1.36
CA THR A 27 26.81 -4.11 -2.18
C THR A 27 26.19 -3.96 -3.56
N LYS A 28 25.20 -4.79 -3.88
CA LYS A 28 24.51 -4.82 -5.17
C LYS A 28 23.59 -3.61 -5.27
N THR A 29 23.93 -2.70 -6.17
CA THR A 29 23.14 -1.50 -6.47
C THR A 29 23.01 -1.34 -7.99
N PHE A 30 21.90 -0.78 -8.44
CA PHE A 30 21.77 -0.29 -9.80
C PHE A 30 21.79 1.24 -9.74
N ASN A 31 22.78 1.85 -10.37
CA ASN A 31 23.00 3.28 -10.21
C ASN A 31 23.34 3.97 -11.53
N GLN A 32 23.05 5.27 -11.55
CA GLN A 32 23.42 6.20 -12.59
C GLN A 32 23.87 7.48 -11.93
N ASP A 33 25.08 7.95 -12.29
CA ASP A 33 25.59 9.22 -11.80
C ASP A 33 24.81 10.40 -12.39
N GLY A 34 24.68 11.44 -11.59
CA GLY A 34 24.15 12.76 -11.98
C GLY A 34 24.67 13.82 -11.04
N ASP A 35 24.35 15.09 -11.31
CA ASP A 35 24.71 16.18 -10.43
C ASP A 35 23.97 16.10 -9.09
N LEU A 36 22.69 15.72 -9.12
CA LEU A 36 21.87 15.47 -7.95
C LEU A 36 21.43 14.00 -7.91
N LEU A 37 21.49 13.36 -6.75
CA LEU A 37 21.26 11.92 -6.61
C LEU A 37 19.99 11.61 -5.83
N LEU A 38 19.09 10.81 -6.41
CA LEU A 38 17.96 10.19 -5.71
C LEU A 38 18.32 8.80 -5.21
N ALA A 39 17.95 8.49 -3.97
CA ALA A 39 18.04 7.13 -3.44
C ALA A 39 16.71 6.39 -3.59
N ALA A 40 16.74 5.11 -3.99
CA ALA A 40 15.55 4.32 -4.30
C ALA A 40 15.58 2.92 -3.65
N PRO A 41 15.05 2.74 -2.43
CA PRO A 41 14.93 1.42 -1.80
C PRO A 41 13.84 0.58 -2.47
N PHE A 42 14.16 -0.67 -2.81
CA PHE A 42 13.22 -1.65 -3.34
C PHE A 42 13.27 -2.99 -2.61
N SER A 43 12.15 -3.70 -2.58
CA SER A 43 12.09 -5.08 -2.07
C SER A 43 12.32 -6.06 -3.20
N ILE A 44 13.58 -6.37 -3.49
CA ILE A 44 13.98 -7.20 -4.64
C ILE A 44 14.10 -8.66 -4.18
N SER A 45 14.99 -8.94 -3.23
CA SER A 45 15.15 -10.25 -2.63
C SER A 45 14.28 -10.48 -1.40
N GLY A 46 14.17 -11.74 -0.99
CA GLY A 46 13.51 -12.12 0.25
C GLY A 46 14.37 -11.85 1.50
N PRO A 47 13.80 -12.02 2.70
CA PRO A 47 14.57 -11.95 3.94
C PRO A 47 15.57 -13.13 4.03
N GLY A 48 16.82 -12.85 4.38
CA GLY A 48 17.84 -13.89 4.61
C GLY A 48 17.52 -14.79 5.82
N TYR A 49 18.12 -15.98 5.91
CA TYR A 49 17.94 -16.89 7.06
C TYR A 49 19.10 -16.78 8.05
N GLY A 50 18.80 -16.68 9.35
CA GLY A 50 19.79 -16.60 10.42
C GLY A 50 20.23 -15.17 10.75
N ARG A 51 21.36 -15.04 11.48
CA ARG A 51 21.93 -13.76 11.91
C ARG A 51 23.00 -13.20 10.96
N GLU A 52 23.44 -13.99 9.97
CA GLU A 52 24.64 -13.69 9.17
C GLU A 52 24.33 -13.04 7.81
N THR A 53 23.09 -13.14 7.30
CA THR A 53 22.68 -12.49 6.04
C THR A 53 21.33 -11.78 6.19
N LEU A 54 21.30 -10.49 5.85
CA LEU A 54 20.06 -9.70 5.87
C LEU A 54 19.13 -10.08 4.71
N CYS A 55 19.71 -10.38 3.55
CA CYS A 55 19.01 -10.66 2.31
C CYS A 55 19.19 -12.13 1.92
N SER A 56 18.17 -12.72 1.30
CA SER A 56 18.34 -14.00 0.61
C SER A 56 18.97 -13.79 -0.75
N ASP A 57 19.63 -14.83 -1.27
CA ASP A 57 20.13 -14.85 -2.65
C ASP A 57 19.02 -15.05 -3.70
N SER A 58 17.77 -15.19 -3.25
CA SER A 58 16.60 -15.38 -4.11
C SER A 58 15.79 -14.10 -4.25
N PHE A 59 15.56 -13.71 -5.50
CA PHE A 59 14.51 -12.77 -5.90
C PHE A 59 13.15 -13.18 -5.32
N TYR A 60 12.40 -12.20 -4.80
CA TYR A 60 11.11 -12.46 -4.17
C TYR A 60 9.93 -12.12 -5.08
N TYR A 61 9.89 -10.90 -5.60
CA TYR A 61 8.77 -10.41 -6.42
C TYR A 61 9.22 -10.05 -7.83
N ILE A 62 8.78 -10.79 -8.85
CA ILE A 62 9.10 -10.55 -10.28
C ILE A 62 8.82 -9.08 -10.69
N VAL A 63 7.73 -8.50 -10.18
CA VAL A 63 7.35 -7.10 -10.47
C VAL A 63 8.37 -6.07 -9.97
N SER A 64 9.18 -6.39 -8.94
CA SER A 64 10.18 -5.48 -8.40
C SER A 64 11.21 -5.02 -9.43
N MET A 65 11.45 -5.82 -10.47
CA MET A 65 12.35 -5.42 -11.57
C MET A 65 11.78 -4.27 -12.40
N GLN A 66 10.47 -4.24 -12.61
CA GLN A 66 9.83 -3.08 -13.26
C GLN A 66 9.96 -1.82 -12.40
N TYR A 67 9.89 -1.94 -11.07
CA TYR A 67 10.07 -0.78 -10.17
C TYR A 67 11.49 -0.19 -10.25
N VAL A 68 12.51 -1.05 -10.27
CA VAL A 68 13.90 -0.63 -10.40
C VAL A 68 14.13 0.07 -11.75
N GLU A 69 13.67 -0.53 -12.85
CA GLU A 69 13.80 0.05 -14.19
C GLU A 69 12.95 1.31 -14.41
N ALA A 70 11.80 1.43 -13.73
CA ALA A 70 10.94 2.61 -13.84
C ALA A 70 11.62 3.88 -13.32
N VAL A 71 12.43 3.79 -12.26
CA VAL A 71 13.22 4.93 -11.78
C VAL A 71 14.27 5.33 -12.81
N ALA A 72 15.00 4.36 -13.38
CA ALA A 72 15.98 4.64 -14.43
C ALA A 72 15.33 5.29 -15.66
N PHE A 73 14.20 4.74 -16.10
CA PHE A 73 13.40 5.27 -17.21
C PHE A 73 12.96 6.71 -16.95
N ALA A 74 12.36 7.00 -15.79
CA ALA A 74 11.89 8.35 -15.46
C ALA A 74 13.05 9.37 -15.34
N VAL A 75 14.16 8.98 -14.72
CA VAL A 75 15.34 9.84 -14.60
C VAL A 75 15.90 10.17 -15.98
N ASN A 76 16.01 9.18 -16.87
CA ASN A 76 16.48 9.42 -18.24
C ASN A 76 15.51 10.31 -19.02
N ALA A 77 14.21 10.08 -18.91
CA ALA A 77 13.19 10.92 -19.54
C ALA A 77 13.24 12.39 -19.06
N ILE A 78 13.56 12.63 -17.78
CA ILE A 78 13.78 13.98 -17.25
C ILE A 78 15.06 14.59 -17.84
N ASN A 79 16.17 13.86 -17.84
CA ASN A 79 17.46 14.36 -18.33
C ASN A 79 17.46 14.67 -19.84
N GLU A 80 16.59 14.02 -20.62
CA GLU A 80 16.43 14.27 -22.06
C GLU A 80 15.57 15.50 -22.38
N ARG A 81 14.83 16.02 -21.40
CA ARG A 81 13.99 17.20 -21.57
C ARG A 81 14.81 18.48 -21.45
N SER A 82 14.37 19.51 -22.19
CA SER A 82 15.00 20.84 -22.16
C SER A 82 14.21 21.86 -21.34
N ASP A 83 12.99 21.52 -20.96
CA ASP A 83 12.05 22.37 -20.22
C ASP A 83 12.05 22.13 -18.71
N ILE A 84 12.73 21.09 -18.24
CA ILE A 84 12.86 20.72 -16.82
C ILE A 84 14.33 20.39 -16.53
N LEU A 85 14.90 20.99 -15.48
CA LEU A 85 16.31 20.81 -15.10
C LEU A 85 17.33 21.05 -16.24
N PRO A 86 17.23 22.14 -17.02
CA PRO A 86 18.20 22.40 -18.08
C PRO A 86 19.62 22.54 -17.50
N ASN A 87 20.58 21.85 -18.10
CA ASN A 87 21.99 21.81 -17.66
C ASN A 87 22.24 21.20 -16.27
N VAL A 88 21.28 20.48 -15.71
CA VAL A 88 21.41 19.75 -14.45
C VAL A 88 20.99 18.31 -14.67
N THR A 89 21.86 17.37 -14.36
CA THR A 89 21.55 15.94 -14.51
C THR A 89 21.09 15.32 -13.19
N LEU A 90 20.02 14.54 -13.26
CA LEU A 90 19.53 13.72 -12.18
C LEU A 90 20.15 12.32 -12.29
N GLY A 91 20.67 11.82 -11.17
CA GLY A 91 21.13 10.45 -11.01
C GLY A 91 20.26 9.69 -10.02
N PHE A 92 20.43 8.38 -9.96
CA PHE A 92 19.76 7.53 -8.98
C PHE A 92 20.67 6.43 -8.45
N ASP A 93 20.31 5.92 -7.27
CA ASP A 93 20.90 4.72 -6.70
C ASP A 93 19.79 3.82 -6.12
N ALA A 94 19.52 2.73 -6.83
CA ALA A 94 18.55 1.71 -6.44
C ALA A 94 19.25 0.57 -5.71
N PHE A 95 18.72 0.21 -4.54
CA PHE A 95 19.30 -0.81 -3.66
C PHE A 95 18.22 -1.66 -3.01
N ASP A 96 18.60 -2.87 -2.63
CA ASP A 96 17.69 -3.86 -2.08
C ASP A 96 17.55 -3.72 -0.55
N ILE A 97 16.31 -3.75 -0.08
CA ILE A 97 15.93 -3.74 1.33
C ILE A 97 15.36 -5.09 1.80
N CYS A 98 15.27 -6.08 0.91
CA CYS A 98 15.12 -7.50 1.23
C CYS A 98 13.90 -7.84 2.10
N LEU A 99 12.84 -7.03 1.97
CA LEU A 99 11.62 -7.05 2.81
C LEU A 99 11.86 -6.91 4.32
N ARG A 100 13.08 -6.58 4.77
CA ARG A 100 13.43 -6.46 6.19
C ARG A 100 13.50 -5.01 6.64
N THR A 101 12.94 -4.76 7.82
CA THR A 101 13.03 -3.45 8.49
C THR A 101 14.47 -3.07 8.84
N SER A 102 15.27 -4.03 9.31
CA SER A 102 16.70 -3.82 9.61
C SER A 102 17.52 -3.48 8.37
N ALA A 103 17.30 -4.19 7.25
CA ALA A 103 17.96 -3.91 5.98
C ALA A 103 17.55 -2.54 5.42
N SER A 104 16.28 -2.16 5.57
CA SER A 104 15.77 -0.84 5.18
C SER A 104 16.56 0.28 5.86
N LEU A 105 16.73 0.23 7.20
CA LEU A 105 17.50 1.22 7.95
C LEU A 105 19.00 1.17 7.66
N ALA A 106 19.55 -0.04 7.53
CA ALA A 106 20.96 -0.22 7.26
C ALA A 106 21.35 0.35 5.88
N GLY A 107 20.49 0.18 4.87
CA GLY A 107 20.66 0.79 3.54
C GLY A 107 20.70 2.32 3.58
N MET A 108 19.91 2.94 4.47
CA MET A 108 19.89 4.40 4.63
C MET A 108 21.22 5.00 5.06
N LEU A 109 22.05 4.23 5.77
CA LEU A 109 23.37 4.68 6.19
C LEU A 109 24.29 5.03 5.00
N HIS A 110 24.02 4.50 3.81
CA HIS A 110 24.76 4.85 2.59
C HIS A 110 24.43 6.26 2.06
N PHE A 111 23.26 6.80 2.42
CA PHE A 111 22.71 7.99 1.81
C PHE A 111 22.70 9.23 2.71
N ILE A 112 23.31 9.15 3.89
CA ILE A 112 23.39 10.29 4.81
C ILE A 112 24.48 11.28 4.39
N PRO A 113 24.29 12.59 4.65
CA PRO A 113 25.35 13.58 4.49
C PRO A 113 26.54 13.22 5.38
N MET A 114 27.73 13.12 4.80
CA MET A 114 28.95 12.97 5.60
C MET A 114 29.25 14.31 6.27
N LEU A 115 29.21 14.35 7.61
CA LEU A 115 29.61 15.53 8.39
C LEU A 115 31.01 15.97 7.97
N GLU A 116 31.26 17.27 7.76
CA GLU A 116 32.58 17.75 7.33
C GLU A 116 33.73 17.29 8.26
N GLU A 117 33.45 17.06 9.54
CA GLU A 117 34.39 16.49 10.51
C GLU A 117 34.73 15.02 10.21
N SER A 118 33.76 14.21 9.76
CA SER A 118 34.00 12.83 9.32
C SER A 118 34.81 12.75 8.03
N LYS A 119 34.71 13.74 7.13
CA LYS A 119 35.60 13.86 5.95
C LYS A 119 37.07 14.06 6.38
N LYS A 120 37.29 14.68 7.55
CA LYS A 120 38.60 14.93 8.19
C LYS A 120 39.08 13.82 9.13
N CYS A 121 38.24 12.83 9.48
CA CYS A 121 38.67 11.67 10.28
C CYS A 121 39.78 10.89 9.56
N LYS A 122 40.96 10.84 10.18
CA LYS A 122 42.08 10.00 9.75
C LYS A 122 41.79 8.56 10.14
N GLY A 123 41.86 7.62 9.19
CA GLY A 123 41.69 6.17 9.44
C GLY A 123 40.43 5.53 8.85
N ILE A 124 39.54 6.29 8.20
CA ILE A 124 38.44 5.70 7.41
C ILE A 124 39.03 5.25 6.05
N PRO A 125 38.99 3.96 5.70
CA PRO A 125 39.46 3.47 4.41
C PRO A 125 38.76 4.17 3.24
N GLN A 126 39.49 4.42 2.15
CA GLN A 126 38.95 5.18 1.00
C GLN A 126 37.78 4.45 0.33
N ASP A 127 37.80 3.11 0.34
CA ASP A 127 36.73 2.21 -0.11
C ASP A 127 35.47 2.29 0.77
N VAL A 128 35.59 2.76 2.01
CA VAL A 128 34.45 3.03 2.90
C VAL A 128 33.91 4.43 2.60
N LYS A 129 34.77 5.42 2.36
CA LYS A 129 34.34 6.79 1.97
C LYS A 129 33.58 6.80 0.65
N SER A 130 33.98 5.98 -0.33
CA SER A 130 33.31 5.88 -1.63
C SER A 130 31.93 5.21 -1.58
N ARG A 131 31.55 4.60 -0.44
CA ARG A 131 30.23 3.97 -0.25
C ARG A 131 29.16 4.94 0.26
N PHE A 132 29.54 6.16 0.66
CA PHE A 132 28.61 7.19 1.06
C PHE A 132 28.28 8.06 -0.15
N LYS A 133 26.99 8.25 -0.42
CA LYS A 133 26.49 9.08 -1.50
C LYS A 133 25.48 10.08 -0.94
N GLU A 134 25.75 11.37 -1.06
CA GLU A 134 24.85 12.40 -0.55
C GLU A 134 23.61 12.49 -1.46
N THR A 135 22.44 12.13 -0.92
CA THR A 135 21.17 12.18 -1.65
C THR A 135 20.41 13.48 -1.41
N ILE A 136 19.62 13.92 -2.40
CA ILE A 136 18.67 15.03 -2.24
C ILE A 136 17.29 14.57 -1.79
N GLY A 137 17.00 13.28 -1.83
CA GLY A 137 15.69 12.76 -1.49
C GLY A 137 15.49 11.31 -1.90
N LEU A 138 14.42 10.72 -1.37
CA LEU A 138 14.10 9.31 -1.59
C LEU A 138 12.82 9.13 -2.41
N VAL A 139 12.93 8.26 -3.42
CA VAL A 139 11.81 7.73 -4.19
C VAL A 139 11.51 6.33 -3.66
N THR A 140 10.33 6.09 -3.12
CA THR A 140 10.05 4.80 -2.47
C THR A 140 8.82 4.11 -3.06
N GLN A 141 8.96 2.80 -3.30
CA GLN A 141 7.89 1.89 -3.73
C GLN A 141 7.82 0.71 -2.75
N ILE A 142 7.49 1.02 -1.48
CA ILE A 142 7.48 0.05 -0.38
C ILE A 142 6.28 0.29 0.54
N GLY A 143 5.89 -0.73 1.30
CA GLY A 143 4.77 -0.67 2.23
C GLY A 143 4.99 0.27 3.41
N SER A 144 3.87 0.75 3.99
CA SER A 144 3.82 1.80 5.01
C SER A 144 4.69 1.52 6.23
N GLN A 145 4.78 0.26 6.69
CA GLN A 145 5.56 -0.10 7.88
C GLN A 145 7.07 0.18 7.71
N ARG A 146 7.62 -0.13 6.52
CA ARG A 146 9.04 0.11 6.23
C ARG A 146 9.28 1.59 5.95
N ASN A 147 8.37 2.24 5.24
CA ASN A 147 8.48 3.67 4.95
C ASN A 147 8.36 4.54 6.21
N GLN A 148 7.58 4.14 7.21
CA GLN A 148 7.53 4.80 8.51
C GLN A 148 8.91 4.79 9.19
N LEU A 149 9.60 3.65 9.16
CA LEU A 149 10.94 3.53 9.75
C LEU A 149 11.98 4.37 9.00
N ILE A 150 11.93 4.35 7.66
CA ILE A 150 12.80 5.19 6.82
C ILE A 150 12.53 6.68 7.09
N ALA A 151 11.26 7.10 7.14
CA ALA A 151 10.90 8.50 7.40
C ALA A 151 11.43 8.99 8.75
N ASN A 152 11.27 8.19 9.82
CA ASN A 152 11.83 8.49 11.13
C ASN A 152 13.34 8.69 11.11
N PHE A 153 14.05 7.88 10.31
CA PHE A 153 15.49 8.01 10.14
C PHE A 153 15.88 9.27 9.37
N LEU A 154 15.22 9.53 8.23
CA LEU A 154 15.51 10.67 7.36
C LEU A 154 15.17 12.02 7.98
N ASN A 155 14.20 12.06 8.90
CA ASN A 155 13.84 13.27 9.65
C ASN A 155 15.04 13.87 10.39
N ILE A 156 15.98 13.04 10.86
CA ILE A 156 17.21 13.48 11.53
C ILE A 156 18.07 14.35 10.60
N PHE A 157 18.03 14.06 9.30
CA PHE A 157 18.87 14.68 8.27
C PHE A 157 18.10 15.66 7.39
N SER A 158 16.81 15.86 7.65
CA SER A 158 15.95 16.73 6.84
C SER A 158 15.89 16.35 5.36
N ILE A 159 15.95 15.04 5.08
CA ILE A 159 15.92 14.50 3.71
C ILE A 159 14.46 14.25 3.31
N PRO A 160 13.96 14.86 2.22
CA PRO A 160 12.62 14.59 1.71
C PRO A 160 12.46 13.16 1.23
N GLN A 161 11.28 12.58 1.43
CA GLN A 161 10.88 11.36 0.72
C GLN A 161 9.52 11.54 0.06
N ILE A 162 9.37 10.97 -1.13
CA ILE A 162 8.08 10.84 -1.82
C ILE A 162 7.82 9.33 -2.01
N ALA A 163 6.71 8.86 -1.45
CA ALA A 163 6.29 7.47 -1.57
C ALA A 163 5.22 7.29 -2.65
N SER A 164 5.29 6.18 -3.39
CA SER A 164 4.32 5.82 -4.43
C SER A 164 3.17 4.93 -3.96
N VAL A 165 3.35 4.16 -2.87
CA VAL A 165 2.31 3.21 -2.37
C VAL A 165 2.17 3.13 -0.85
N SER A 166 2.77 4.04 -0.08
CA SER A 166 2.58 4.07 1.38
C SER A 166 1.37 4.90 1.77
N THR A 167 0.24 4.24 1.95
CA THR A 167 -1.08 4.86 2.11
C THR A 167 -1.51 5.05 3.57
N SER A 168 -0.75 4.54 4.57
CA SER A 168 -1.14 4.68 5.98
C SER A 168 -1.41 6.12 6.40
N ASP A 169 -2.50 6.33 7.13
CA ASP A 169 -2.95 7.65 7.58
C ASP A 169 -1.95 8.32 8.55
N ILE A 170 -1.14 7.53 9.25
CA ILE A 170 -0.16 8.04 10.23
C ILE A 170 0.92 8.89 9.58
N LEU A 171 1.27 8.61 8.31
CA LEU A 171 2.33 9.30 7.57
C LEU A 171 1.94 10.73 7.15
N SER A 172 0.66 11.08 7.31
CA SER A 172 0.17 12.45 7.15
C SER A 172 0.54 13.36 8.34
N ASN A 173 0.89 12.81 9.51
CA ASN A 173 1.25 13.64 10.67
C ASN A 173 2.60 14.34 10.44
N LYS A 174 2.59 15.67 10.30
CA LYS A 174 3.81 16.46 10.03
C LYS A 174 4.60 16.87 11.26
N ASP A 175 4.05 16.66 12.46
CA ASP A 175 4.83 16.72 13.69
C ASP A 175 5.80 15.54 13.75
N ASP A 176 5.37 14.36 13.31
CA ASP A 176 6.18 13.14 13.30
C ASP A 176 6.97 12.94 11.99
N TYR A 177 6.38 13.28 10.83
CA TYR A 177 6.96 13.05 9.49
C TYR A 177 7.02 14.33 8.64
N PRO A 178 7.74 15.37 9.08
CA PRO A 178 7.78 16.67 8.41
C PRO A 178 8.30 16.63 6.97
N TYR A 179 9.15 15.66 6.62
CA TYR A 179 9.77 15.54 5.29
C TYR A 179 9.13 14.47 4.39
N PHE A 180 8.07 13.80 4.86
CA PHE A 180 7.33 12.81 4.09
C PHE A 180 6.28 13.46 3.19
N SER A 181 6.21 13.00 1.94
CA SER A 181 5.12 13.25 0.99
C SER A 181 4.81 11.97 0.21
N ARG A 182 3.68 11.92 -0.52
CA ARG A 182 3.31 10.76 -1.35
C ARG A 182 2.37 11.12 -2.48
N VAL A 183 2.48 10.41 -3.60
CA VAL A 183 1.63 10.61 -4.79
C VAL A 183 0.31 9.84 -4.72
N VAL A 184 -0.07 9.34 -3.55
CA VAL A 184 -1.33 8.62 -3.31
C VAL A 184 -2.09 9.19 -2.11
N PRO A 185 -3.43 9.08 -2.08
CA PRO A 185 -4.23 9.51 -0.95
C PRO A 185 -4.06 8.61 0.30
N PRO A 186 -4.27 9.13 1.52
CA PRO A 186 -4.30 8.34 2.75
C PRO A 186 -5.44 7.33 2.81
N ASP A 187 -5.22 6.24 3.55
CA ASP A 187 -6.17 5.17 3.84
C ASP A 187 -7.49 5.65 4.47
N ARG A 188 -7.55 6.83 5.10
CA ARG A 188 -8.84 7.37 5.58
C ARG A 188 -9.86 7.55 4.44
N PHE A 189 -9.40 7.88 3.23
CA PHE A 189 -10.27 8.00 2.07
C PHE A 189 -10.62 6.64 1.47
N GLN A 190 -9.72 5.66 1.52
CA GLN A 190 -10.03 4.28 1.15
C GLN A 190 -11.06 3.67 2.12
N ALA A 191 -10.87 3.88 3.41
CA ALA A 191 -11.80 3.48 4.45
C ALA A 191 -13.17 4.14 4.27
N GLN A 192 -13.20 5.43 3.92
CA GLN A 192 -14.43 6.12 3.54
C GLN A 192 -15.11 5.45 2.35
N THR A 193 -14.33 5.15 1.29
CA THR A 193 -14.83 4.47 0.09
C THR A 193 -15.45 3.10 0.41
N MET A 194 -14.81 2.30 1.26
CA MET A 194 -15.33 1.00 1.69
C MET A 194 -16.63 1.14 2.50
N VAL A 195 -16.72 2.15 3.37
CA VAL A 195 -17.94 2.43 4.14
C VAL A 195 -19.06 2.93 3.24
N ASP A 196 -18.75 3.79 2.27
CA ASP A 196 -19.72 4.27 1.28
C ASP A 196 -20.25 3.11 0.43
N LEU A 197 -19.39 2.14 0.07
CA LEU A 197 -19.79 0.91 -0.62
C LEU A 197 -20.76 0.07 0.23
N MET A 198 -20.48 -0.07 1.53
CA MET A 198 -21.39 -0.77 2.45
C MET A 198 -22.73 -0.05 2.63
N LEU A 199 -22.71 1.28 2.72
CA LEU A 199 -23.91 2.11 2.81
C LEU A 199 -24.76 2.01 1.54
N HIS A 200 -24.12 2.03 0.37
CA HIS A 200 -24.80 1.91 -0.93
C HIS A 200 -25.66 0.64 -1.02
N PHE A 201 -25.14 -0.50 -0.52
CA PHE A 201 -25.85 -1.77 -0.51
C PHE A 201 -26.66 -2.04 0.77
N ASN A 202 -26.89 -1.02 1.61
CA ASN A 202 -27.64 -1.15 2.87
C ASN A 202 -27.08 -2.21 3.85
N TRP A 203 -25.77 -2.43 3.84
CA TRP A 203 -25.09 -3.30 4.80
C TRP A 203 -24.77 -2.54 6.09
N SER A 204 -25.30 -3.01 7.22
CA SER A 204 -25.13 -2.38 8.53
C SER A 204 -24.30 -3.19 9.53
N TYR A 205 -23.99 -4.45 9.19
CA TYR A 205 -23.29 -5.38 10.06
C TYR A 205 -22.20 -6.13 9.29
N TYR A 206 -20.94 -5.93 9.66
CA TYR A 206 -19.78 -6.40 8.89
C TYR A 206 -18.72 -7.05 9.79
N SER A 207 -17.90 -7.94 9.24
CA SER A 207 -16.66 -8.41 9.89
C SER A 207 -15.45 -7.80 9.23
N MET A 208 -14.29 -7.85 9.90
CA MET A 208 -13.06 -7.29 9.36
C MET A 208 -11.85 -8.15 9.71
N VAL A 209 -10.93 -8.28 8.77
CA VAL A 209 -9.63 -8.94 8.96
C VAL A 209 -8.52 -7.98 8.53
N TYR A 210 -7.49 -7.84 9.36
CA TYR A 210 -6.39 -6.90 9.09
C TYR A 210 -5.03 -7.45 9.51
N SER A 211 -3.97 -6.97 8.87
CA SER A 211 -2.60 -7.26 9.30
C SER A 211 -2.13 -6.27 10.36
N GLU A 212 -1.41 -6.75 11.35
CA GLU A 212 -0.71 -5.90 12.30
C GLU A 212 0.32 -5.01 11.58
N GLY A 213 0.69 -3.89 12.20
CA GLY A 213 1.63 -2.92 11.64
C GLY A 213 0.96 -1.67 11.07
N ALA A 214 1.78 -0.80 10.49
CA ALA A 214 1.41 0.57 10.14
C ALA A 214 0.31 0.66 9.08
N TYR A 215 0.20 -0.31 8.17
CA TYR A 215 -0.85 -0.33 7.14
C TYR A 215 -2.16 -0.90 7.69
N GLY A 216 -2.24 -2.22 7.89
CA GLY A 216 -3.50 -2.90 8.19
C GLY A 216 -4.18 -2.43 9.48
N ALA A 217 -3.43 -2.24 10.57
CA ALA A 217 -4.02 -1.81 11.85
C ALA A 217 -4.56 -0.37 11.80
N ASN A 218 -3.89 0.53 11.10
CA ASN A 218 -4.37 1.91 10.95
C ASN A 218 -5.53 1.99 9.95
N GLY A 219 -5.47 1.27 8.83
CA GLY A 219 -6.59 1.14 7.89
C GLY A 219 -7.85 0.61 8.58
N MET A 220 -7.70 -0.44 9.39
CA MET A 220 -8.76 -0.97 10.26
C MET A 220 -9.34 0.08 11.21
N SER A 221 -8.47 0.83 11.89
CA SER A 221 -8.91 1.90 12.80
C SER A 221 -9.74 2.95 12.06
N GLN A 222 -9.35 3.34 10.84
CA GLN A 222 -10.11 4.29 10.02
C GLN A 222 -11.47 3.73 9.60
N VAL A 223 -11.53 2.49 9.09
CA VAL A 223 -12.80 1.84 8.73
C VAL A 223 -13.73 1.79 9.94
N LYS A 224 -13.24 1.32 11.09
CA LYS A 224 -14.02 1.22 12.32
C LYS A 224 -14.55 2.58 12.78
N ARG A 225 -13.71 3.62 12.73
CA ARG A 225 -14.09 5.00 13.12
C ARG A 225 -15.19 5.54 12.22
N ILE A 226 -15.02 5.43 10.90
CA ILE A 226 -15.96 5.96 9.91
C ILE A 226 -17.27 5.15 9.93
N ALA A 227 -17.20 3.82 9.93
CA ALA A 227 -18.36 2.93 10.00
C ALA A 227 -19.21 3.23 11.25
N LYS A 228 -18.57 3.38 12.42
CA LYS A 228 -19.27 3.75 13.67
C LYS A 228 -19.98 5.09 13.55
N SER A 229 -19.36 6.10 12.93
CA SER A 229 -19.98 7.42 12.73
C SER A 229 -21.21 7.38 11.80
N LYS A 230 -21.32 6.33 10.98
CA LYS A 230 -22.42 6.09 10.04
C LYS A 230 -23.42 5.03 10.54
N GLY A 231 -23.29 4.57 11.79
CA GLY A 231 -24.23 3.62 12.41
C GLY A 231 -24.02 2.14 12.01
N LEU A 232 -22.91 1.81 11.34
CA LEU A 232 -22.55 0.42 11.04
C LEU A 232 -21.88 -0.22 12.27
N CYS A 233 -22.13 -1.50 12.52
CA CYS A 233 -21.43 -2.24 13.57
C CYS A 233 -20.53 -3.35 13.03
N ASN A 234 -19.43 -3.55 13.74
CA ASN A 234 -18.53 -4.66 13.51
C ASN A 234 -18.96 -5.88 14.34
N ALA A 235 -19.05 -7.05 13.69
CA ALA A 235 -19.41 -8.34 14.27
C ALA A 235 -18.18 -9.09 14.80
N TYR A 236 -17.12 -9.10 14.02
CA TYR A 236 -15.85 -9.75 14.34
C TYR A 236 -14.69 -8.94 13.79
N LEU A 237 -13.60 -8.94 14.54
CA LEU A 237 -12.34 -8.31 14.20
C LEU A 237 -11.21 -9.34 14.37
N GLY A 238 -10.66 -9.80 13.25
CA GLY A 238 -9.53 -10.74 13.22
C GLY A 238 -8.23 -10.02 12.87
N SER A 239 -7.15 -10.34 13.58
CA SER A 239 -5.80 -9.86 13.26
C SER A 239 -4.92 -11.00 12.79
N VAL A 240 -3.98 -10.67 11.90
CA VAL A 240 -2.83 -11.53 11.58
C VAL A 240 -1.55 -10.77 11.92
N PRO A 241 -0.49 -11.45 12.41
CA PRO A 241 0.80 -10.81 12.65
C PRO A 241 1.36 -10.15 11.39
N PHE A 242 2.20 -9.12 11.53
CA PHE A 242 2.83 -8.47 10.37
C PHE A 242 3.77 -9.41 9.59
N ASP A 243 4.54 -10.23 10.32
CA ASP A 243 5.36 -11.28 9.73
C ASP A 243 4.54 -12.56 9.51
N LEU A 244 5.12 -13.58 8.87
CA LEU A 244 4.43 -14.83 8.58
C LEU A 244 3.89 -15.50 9.86
N GLY A 245 2.58 -15.40 10.05
CA GLY A 245 1.85 -16.14 11.07
C GLY A 245 1.69 -17.63 10.74
N ASP A 246 1.40 -18.42 11.77
CA ASP A 246 1.02 -19.82 11.67
C ASP A 246 -0.28 -19.97 10.83
N GLU A 247 -0.36 -21.04 10.03
CA GLU A 247 -1.56 -21.38 9.25
C GLU A 247 -2.81 -21.52 10.13
N SER A 248 -2.64 -21.92 11.40
CA SER A 248 -3.74 -22.07 12.37
C SER A 248 -4.56 -20.80 12.57
N ILE A 249 -3.94 -19.62 12.43
CA ILE A 249 -4.59 -18.31 12.62
C ILE A 249 -5.70 -18.09 11.57
N TYR A 250 -5.44 -18.45 10.31
CA TYR A 250 -6.43 -18.27 9.23
C TYR A 250 -7.64 -19.20 9.43
N VAL A 251 -7.42 -20.39 9.97
CA VAL A 251 -8.50 -21.33 10.32
C VAL A 251 -9.38 -20.76 11.42
N GLU A 252 -8.77 -20.19 12.46
CA GLU A 252 -9.50 -19.55 13.56
C GLU A 252 -10.33 -18.36 13.06
N ILE A 253 -9.77 -17.52 12.19
CA ILE A 253 -10.48 -16.40 11.55
C ILE A 253 -11.71 -16.91 10.81
N ILE A 254 -11.58 -17.93 9.96
CA ILE A 254 -12.72 -18.51 9.22
C ILE A 254 -13.81 -19.03 10.17
N GLN A 255 -13.42 -19.71 11.26
CA GLN A 255 -14.38 -20.21 12.25
C GLN A 255 -15.12 -19.07 12.95
N ASN A 256 -14.43 -17.98 13.31
CA ASN A 256 -15.03 -16.82 13.95
C ASN A 256 -15.94 -16.02 13.01
N LEU A 257 -15.58 -15.92 11.73
CA LEU A 257 -16.45 -15.37 10.69
C LEU A 257 -17.75 -16.19 10.58
N ARG A 258 -17.65 -17.53 10.55
CA ARG A 258 -18.81 -18.45 10.50
C ARG A 258 -19.71 -18.39 11.74
N ARG A 259 -19.15 -18.08 12.92
CA ARG A 259 -19.94 -17.86 14.14
C ARG A 259 -20.86 -16.64 14.00
N ASN A 260 -20.45 -15.64 13.23
CA ASN A 260 -21.20 -14.41 12.98
C ASN A 260 -22.03 -14.47 11.70
N LYS A 261 -22.94 -15.45 11.59
CA LYS A 261 -23.68 -15.78 10.35
C LYS A 261 -24.42 -14.63 9.67
N LYS A 262 -24.83 -13.60 10.44
CA LYS A 262 -25.54 -12.41 9.97
C LYS A 262 -24.62 -11.38 9.30
N ALA A 263 -23.30 -11.42 9.57
CA ALA A 263 -22.32 -10.57 8.92
C ALA A 263 -21.78 -11.29 7.68
N LYS A 264 -22.34 -10.96 6.51
CA LYS A 264 -21.92 -11.51 5.22
C LYS A 264 -20.77 -10.74 4.60
N VAL A 265 -20.68 -9.44 4.89
CA VAL A 265 -19.61 -8.57 4.39
C VAL A 265 -18.38 -8.71 5.27
N VAL A 266 -17.22 -8.95 4.65
CA VAL A 266 -15.92 -9.01 5.31
C VAL A 266 -14.96 -8.02 4.66
N VAL A 267 -14.55 -7.01 5.42
CA VAL A 267 -13.58 -6.01 4.98
C VAL A 267 -12.15 -6.53 5.22
N LEU A 268 -11.27 -6.40 4.23
CA LEU A 268 -9.87 -6.85 4.30
C LEU A 268 -8.92 -5.65 4.19
N PHE A 269 -8.03 -5.51 5.17
CA PHE A 269 -6.90 -4.57 5.17
C PHE A 269 -5.62 -5.34 5.49
N LEU A 270 -5.13 -6.10 4.52
CA LEU A 270 -4.11 -7.12 4.69
C LEU A 270 -2.92 -6.87 3.78
N GLU A 271 -1.70 -7.16 4.24
CA GLU A 271 -0.55 -7.25 3.32
C GLU A 271 -0.76 -8.42 2.32
N PRO A 272 -0.22 -8.34 1.09
CA PRO A 272 -0.48 -9.31 0.02
C PRO A 272 -0.31 -10.78 0.42
N ILE A 273 0.74 -11.08 1.20
CA ILE A 273 1.04 -12.45 1.64
C ILE A 273 -0.05 -13.04 2.55
N HIS A 274 -0.75 -12.21 3.33
CA HIS A 274 -1.85 -12.68 4.18
C HIS A 274 -3.14 -12.89 3.38
N ILE A 275 -3.32 -12.13 2.30
CA ILE A 275 -4.44 -12.32 1.37
C ILE A 275 -4.32 -13.69 0.73
N GLU A 276 -3.16 -14.03 0.17
CA GLU A 276 -2.89 -15.34 -0.43
C GLU A 276 -3.18 -16.49 0.55
N LYS A 277 -2.64 -16.40 1.78
CA LYS A 277 -2.84 -17.42 2.81
C LYS A 277 -4.29 -17.53 3.28
N LEU A 278 -4.98 -16.39 3.42
CA LEU A 278 -6.39 -16.37 3.79
C LEU A 278 -7.25 -17.01 2.70
N LEU A 279 -7.04 -16.64 1.43
CA LEU A 279 -7.77 -17.20 0.29
C LEU A 279 -7.54 -18.70 0.13
N ALA A 280 -6.29 -19.16 0.27
CA ALA A 280 -5.96 -20.59 0.27
C ALA A 280 -6.67 -21.34 1.41
N SER A 281 -6.75 -20.73 2.59
CA SER A 281 -7.48 -21.30 3.72
C SER A 281 -8.99 -21.34 3.47
N ILE A 282 -9.60 -20.26 2.94
CA ILE A 282 -11.03 -20.21 2.63
C ILE A 282 -11.41 -21.32 1.64
N ASP A 283 -10.58 -21.56 0.62
CA ASP A 283 -10.80 -22.63 -0.36
C ASP A 283 -10.72 -24.02 0.31
N LYS A 284 -9.64 -24.27 1.06
CA LYS A 284 -9.42 -25.52 1.82
C LYS A 284 -10.58 -25.86 2.78
N TYR A 285 -11.24 -24.85 3.35
CA TYR A 285 -12.36 -25.02 4.27
C TYR A 285 -13.75 -24.78 3.64
N ASN A 286 -13.83 -24.71 2.30
CA ASN A 286 -15.07 -24.54 1.53
C ASN A 286 -15.92 -23.33 1.96
N ALA A 287 -15.28 -22.21 2.31
CA ALA A 287 -15.95 -20.99 2.76
C ALA A 287 -16.14 -19.93 1.65
N ALA A 288 -15.82 -20.28 0.40
CA ALA A 288 -15.79 -19.40 -0.78
C ALA A 288 -17.08 -18.58 -1.01
N ARG A 289 -18.24 -19.20 -0.79
CA ARG A 289 -19.56 -18.63 -1.12
C ARG A 289 -20.33 -18.15 0.11
N GLU A 290 -19.65 -18.04 1.25
CA GLU A 290 -20.31 -17.67 2.52
C GLU A 290 -20.27 -16.16 2.80
N PHE A 291 -19.35 -15.45 2.15
CA PHE A 291 -19.02 -14.06 2.42
C PHE A 291 -18.90 -13.24 1.12
N ILE A 292 -19.06 -11.93 1.26
CA ILE A 292 -18.67 -10.92 0.26
C ILE A 292 -17.45 -10.19 0.81
N TRP A 293 -16.37 -10.20 0.03
CA TRP A 293 -15.11 -9.58 0.43
C TRP A 293 -15.04 -8.16 -0.11
N ILE A 294 -14.65 -7.20 0.73
CA ILE A 294 -14.27 -5.85 0.31
C ILE A 294 -12.81 -5.67 0.69
N GLY A 295 -11.92 -5.80 -0.29
CA GLY A 295 -10.48 -5.66 -0.08
C GLY A 295 -9.96 -4.26 -0.33
N SER A 296 -8.87 -3.93 0.35
CA SER A 296 -8.08 -2.73 0.11
C SER A 296 -7.28 -2.84 -1.21
N ASP A 297 -6.37 -1.90 -1.41
CA ASP A 297 -5.58 -1.73 -2.62
C ASP A 297 -4.56 -2.86 -2.83
N THR A 298 -4.23 -3.60 -1.78
CA THR A 298 -3.42 -4.83 -1.85
C THR A 298 -4.23 -6.07 -2.29
N PHE A 299 -5.56 -5.99 -2.30
CA PHE A 299 -6.44 -7.08 -2.72
C PHE A 299 -6.58 -7.11 -4.25
N GLU A 300 -5.48 -7.47 -4.89
CA GLU A 300 -5.37 -7.56 -6.34
C GLU A 300 -5.65 -8.97 -6.86
N GLU A 301 -5.68 -9.10 -8.18
CA GLU A 301 -5.79 -10.39 -8.88
C GLU A 301 -4.57 -11.27 -8.55
N PRO A 302 -4.73 -12.36 -7.79
CA PRO A 302 -3.60 -13.21 -7.42
C PRO A 302 -2.96 -13.88 -8.64
N ASP A 303 -1.62 -13.94 -8.65
CA ASP A 303 -0.81 -14.57 -9.70
C ASP A 303 -0.72 -16.09 -9.56
N VAL A 304 -1.84 -16.76 -9.27
CA VAL A 304 -1.88 -18.19 -8.97
C VAL A 304 -2.51 -18.96 -10.12
N GLU A 305 -1.83 -19.96 -10.66
CA GLU A 305 -2.47 -20.95 -11.54
C GLU A 305 -3.52 -21.73 -10.72
N ASN A 306 -4.80 -21.58 -11.08
CA ASN A 306 -5.99 -22.01 -10.32
C ASN A 306 -6.37 -21.07 -9.18
N ILE A 307 -6.95 -19.93 -9.56
CA ILE A 307 -7.50 -19.01 -8.58
C ILE A 307 -8.80 -19.57 -8.01
N PRO A 308 -8.91 -19.66 -6.67
CA PRO A 308 -10.07 -20.26 -6.04
C PRO A 308 -11.36 -19.48 -6.36
N LYS A 309 -12.47 -20.22 -6.47
CA LYS A 309 -13.84 -19.68 -6.64
C LYS A 309 -14.25 -18.71 -5.51
N THR A 310 -13.40 -18.53 -4.50
CA THR A 310 -13.53 -17.67 -3.34
C THR A 310 -13.55 -16.18 -3.68
N LEU A 311 -12.99 -15.77 -4.83
CA LEU A 311 -13.00 -14.37 -5.26
C LEU A 311 -14.29 -13.93 -5.95
N HIS A 312 -15.17 -14.86 -6.34
CA HIS A 312 -16.40 -14.51 -7.06
C HIS A 312 -17.30 -13.60 -6.21
N GLY A 313 -17.64 -12.43 -6.75
CA GLY A 313 -18.46 -11.42 -6.09
C GLY A 313 -17.71 -10.51 -5.12
N ALA A 314 -16.37 -10.60 -5.08
CA ALA A 314 -15.55 -9.72 -4.23
C ALA A 314 -15.33 -8.34 -4.87
N PHE A 315 -15.20 -7.32 -4.03
CA PHE A 315 -14.82 -5.97 -4.40
C PHE A 315 -13.37 -5.67 -3.99
N SER A 316 -12.68 -4.87 -4.78
CA SER A 316 -11.37 -4.34 -4.46
C SER A 316 -11.33 -2.82 -4.66
N VAL A 317 -10.93 -2.10 -3.62
CA VAL A 317 -10.83 -0.64 -3.62
C VAL A 317 -9.39 -0.23 -3.94
N GLN A 318 -9.13 -0.04 -5.22
CA GLN A 318 -7.80 0.14 -5.78
C GLN A 318 -7.43 1.61 -5.93
N LEU A 319 -6.16 1.93 -5.76
CA LEU A 319 -5.64 3.24 -6.13
C LEU A 319 -5.84 3.49 -7.63
N THR A 320 -6.15 4.73 -8.00
CA THR A 320 -6.23 5.10 -9.42
C THR A 320 -4.83 5.06 -10.02
N SER A 321 -4.60 4.12 -10.93
CA SER A 321 -3.33 3.93 -11.63
C SER A 321 -3.58 3.52 -13.09
N LYS A 322 -2.58 3.69 -13.96
CA LYS A 322 -2.69 3.42 -15.40
C LYS A 322 -1.47 2.66 -15.90
N TYR A 323 -1.68 1.88 -16.96
CA TYR A 323 -0.57 1.29 -17.71
C TYR A 323 0.14 2.37 -18.52
N ASP A 324 1.42 2.61 -18.21
CA ASP A 324 2.24 3.54 -18.96
C ASP A 324 2.81 2.85 -20.20
N LYS A 325 2.30 3.23 -21.38
CA LYS A 325 2.67 2.58 -22.66
C LYS A 325 4.15 2.77 -22.99
N ALA A 326 4.69 3.96 -22.75
CA ALA A 326 6.08 4.29 -23.09
C ALA A 326 7.04 3.46 -22.24
N PHE A 327 6.77 3.34 -20.94
CA PHE A 327 7.53 2.45 -20.07
C PHE A 327 7.41 0.99 -20.49
N ILE A 328 6.20 0.50 -20.78
CA ILE A 328 5.99 -0.90 -21.18
C ILE A 328 6.76 -1.23 -22.46
N GLU A 329 6.70 -0.34 -23.46
CA GLU A 329 7.45 -0.50 -24.70
C GLU A 329 8.96 -0.51 -24.45
N HIS A 330 9.46 0.43 -23.63
CA HIS A 330 10.88 0.46 -23.23
C HIS A 330 11.31 -0.82 -22.51
N TYR A 331 10.58 -1.20 -21.46
CA TYR A 331 10.91 -2.35 -20.61
C TYR A 331 10.99 -3.65 -21.41
N ARG A 332 10.09 -3.84 -22.39
CA ARG A 332 10.08 -5.02 -23.26
C ARG A 332 11.31 -5.12 -24.17
N THR A 333 12.02 -4.02 -24.42
CA THR A 333 13.29 -4.04 -25.17
C THR A 333 14.49 -4.45 -24.32
N LEU A 334 14.34 -4.44 -22.99
CA LEU A 334 15.43 -4.76 -22.08
C LEU A 334 15.72 -6.26 -22.06
N THR A 335 17.00 -6.57 -22.08
CA THR A 335 17.55 -7.93 -22.00
C THR A 335 18.79 -7.88 -21.11
N PRO A 336 19.22 -9.01 -20.51
CA PRO A 336 20.45 -9.03 -19.74
C PRO A 336 21.70 -8.60 -20.53
N TRP A 337 21.66 -8.67 -21.87
CA TRP A 337 22.77 -8.30 -22.75
C TRP A 337 22.85 -6.79 -23.04
N ASN A 338 21.72 -6.09 -23.10
CA ASN A 338 21.70 -4.64 -23.31
C ASN A 338 21.56 -3.84 -22.01
N ASN A 339 21.24 -4.51 -20.90
CA ASN A 339 21.18 -3.92 -19.56
C ASN A 339 22.10 -4.65 -18.55
N PRO A 340 23.42 -4.75 -18.82
CA PRO A 340 24.35 -5.42 -17.91
C PRO A 340 24.62 -4.62 -16.62
N ASN A 341 24.27 -3.33 -16.61
CA ASN A 341 24.49 -2.44 -15.47
C ASN A 341 23.50 -2.70 -14.32
N ASN A 342 22.31 -3.21 -14.62
CA ASN A 342 21.40 -3.68 -13.59
C ASN A 342 21.84 -5.09 -13.14
N PRO A 343 22.37 -5.23 -11.92
CA PRO A 343 22.99 -6.48 -11.47
C PRO A 343 21.95 -7.57 -11.16
N TRP A 344 20.66 -7.25 -11.10
CA TRP A 344 19.57 -8.19 -10.84
C TRP A 344 18.88 -8.68 -12.12
N PHE A 345 19.16 -8.08 -13.27
CA PHE A 345 18.38 -8.33 -14.49
C PHE A 345 18.56 -9.76 -15.03
N SER A 346 19.75 -10.35 -14.90
CA SER A 346 20.03 -11.74 -15.29
C SER A 346 19.29 -12.77 -14.41
N GLU A 347 19.20 -12.50 -13.10
CA GLU A 347 18.45 -13.31 -12.15
C GLU A 347 16.95 -13.22 -12.42
N TYR A 348 16.45 -12.01 -12.66
CA TYR A 348 15.08 -11.78 -13.13
C TYR A 348 14.77 -12.57 -14.40
N TRP A 349 15.65 -12.54 -15.40
CA TRP A 349 15.47 -13.25 -16.67
C TRP A 349 15.36 -14.77 -16.48
N THR A 350 16.22 -15.31 -15.61
CA THR A 350 16.23 -16.72 -15.19
C THR A 350 14.86 -17.13 -14.63
N LEU A 351 14.25 -16.28 -13.80
CA LEU A 351 12.94 -16.51 -13.21
C LEU A 351 11.79 -16.36 -14.21
N ALA A 352 11.82 -15.29 -15.02
CA ALA A 352 10.80 -14.94 -15.99
C ALA A 352 10.64 -16.00 -17.09
N PHE A 353 11.73 -16.64 -17.50
CA PHE A 353 11.72 -17.67 -18.56
C PHE A 353 11.94 -19.10 -18.08
N ASN A 354 12.13 -19.29 -16.77
CA ASN A 354 12.45 -20.60 -16.17
C ASN A 354 13.63 -21.30 -16.87
N CYS A 355 14.73 -20.55 -17.03
CA CYS A 355 15.97 -20.99 -17.66
C CYS A 355 17.14 -20.91 -16.65
N THR A 356 18.35 -21.31 -17.04
CA THR A 356 19.57 -21.11 -16.25
C THR A 356 20.55 -20.16 -16.94
N TRP A 357 21.17 -19.28 -16.16
CA TRP A 357 22.21 -18.37 -16.65
C TRP A 357 23.58 -19.04 -16.73
N GLU A 358 23.83 -20.07 -15.90
CA GLU A 358 25.11 -20.79 -15.83
C GLU A 358 25.07 -22.13 -16.56
N THR A 359 25.90 -22.28 -17.59
CA THR A 359 25.96 -23.49 -18.44
C THR A 359 26.61 -24.71 -17.78
N ASN A 360 27.29 -24.55 -16.64
CA ASN A 360 28.02 -25.60 -15.92
C ASN A 360 27.37 -26.00 -14.57
N SER A 361 26.15 -25.52 -14.29
CA SER A 361 25.47 -25.84 -13.04
C SER A 361 24.79 -27.21 -13.11
N THR A 362 24.55 -27.84 -11.96
CA THR A 362 23.71 -29.05 -11.83
C THR A 362 22.21 -28.76 -12.03
N ASP A 363 21.88 -27.58 -12.56
CA ASP A 363 20.51 -27.13 -12.77
C ASP A 363 19.90 -27.86 -13.98
N PRO A 364 18.75 -28.54 -13.82
CA PRO A 364 18.09 -29.24 -14.91
C PRO A 364 17.43 -28.30 -15.94
N ARG A 365 17.37 -26.99 -15.70
CA ARG A 365 16.76 -26.01 -16.61
C ARG A 365 17.62 -25.77 -17.85
N PRO A 366 17.00 -25.47 -19.02
CA PRO A 366 17.76 -25.13 -20.21
C PRO A 366 18.47 -23.77 -20.08
N PRO A 367 19.58 -23.53 -20.79
CA PRO A 367 20.22 -22.22 -20.85
C PRO A 367 19.25 -21.12 -21.30
N CYS A 368 19.41 -19.92 -20.76
CA CYS A 368 18.61 -18.77 -21.18
C CYS A 368 18.90 -18.37 -22.63
N ASP A 369 17.85 -18.23 -23.42
CA ASP A 369 17.91 -17.88 -24.84
C ASP A 369 18.11 -16.36 -25.00
N THR A 370 19.08 -15.99 -25.84
CA THR A 370 19.46 -14.62 -26.17
C THR A 370 18.44 -13.89 -27.04
N PHE A 371 17.57 -14.61 -27.74
CA PHE A 371 16.62 -14.06 -28.70
C PHE A 371 15.20 -13.90 -28.15
N LYS A 372 14.96 -14.36 -26.91
CA LYS A 372 13.65 -14.22 -26.28
C LYS A 372 13.33 -12.77 -25.96
N SER A 373 12.08 -12.41 -26.19
CA SER A 373 11.49 -11.14 -25.76
C SER A 373 10.69 -11.35 -24.47
N LEU A 374 10.66 -10.34 -23.59
CA LEU A 374 9.82 -10.36 -22.38
C LEU A 374 8.34 -10.58 -22.67
N THR A 375 7.89 -10.23 -23.88
CA THR A 375 6.53 -10.53 -24.35
C THR A 375 6.21 -12.02 -24.41
N GLU A 376 7.22 -12.89 -24.44
CA GLU A 376 7.07 -14.34 -24.45
C GLU A 376 7.07 -14.96 -23.04
N SER A 377 7.37 -14.17 -21.99
CA SER A 377 7.34 -14.67 -20.62
C SER A 377 5.89 -14.81 -20.14
N LYS A 378 5.54 -16.00 -19.64
CA LYS A 378 4.25 -16.25 -19.00
C LYS A 378 4.15 -15.65 -17.59
N LYS A 379 5.28 -15.35 -16.96
CA LYS A 379 5.36 -14.83 -15.60
C LYS A 379 5.45 -13.30 -15.55
N HIS A 380 5.90 -12.68 -16.64
CA HIS A 380 5.92 -11.23 -16.73
C HIS A 380 4.50 -10.70 -16.89
N LYS A 381 4.10 -9.78 -16.00
CA LYS A 381 2.84 -9.04 -16.08
C LYS A 381 3.16 -7.57 -15.91
N ASP A 382 2.70 -6.75 -16.84
CA ASP A 382 2.85 -5.30 -16.75
C ASP A 382 2.11 -4.80 -15.51
N SER A 383 2.71 -3.89 -14.76
CA SER A 383 2.14 -3.34 -13.53
C SER A 383 1.58 -1.94 -13.75
N PRO A 384 0.31 -1.66 -13.40
CA PRO A 384 -0.24 -0.30 -13.49
C PRO A 384 0.37 0.62 -12.41
N TRP A 385 0.92 0.06 -11.34
CA TRP A 385 1.59 0.76 -10.25
C TRP A 385 2.85 1.53 -10.68
N ILE A 386 3.38 1.21 -11.87
CA ILE A 386 4.51 1.94 -12.45
C ILE A 386 4.17 3.42 -12.63
N SER A 387 2.95 3.75 -13.06
CA SER A 387 2.52 5.14 -13.23
C SER A 387 2.74 6.00 -11.98
N LEU A 388 2.43 5.47 -10.79
CA LEU A 388 2.64 6.15 -9.51
C LEU A 388 4.12 6.36 -9.19
N LEU A 389 4.96 5.39 -9.54
CA LEU A 389 6.40 5.49 -9.33
C LEU A 389 7.04 6.51 -10.29
N LEU A 390 6.61 6.56 -11.55
CA LEU A 390 7.02 7.59 -12.51
C LEU A 390 6.65 8.98 -11.98
N ASP A 391 5.41 9.16 -11.52
CA ASP A 391 4.92 10.42 -10.95
C ASP A 391 5.72 10.87 -9.73
N THR A 392 6.21 9.92 -8.93
CA THR A 392 7.08 10.19 -7.78
C THR A 392 8.42 10.81 -8.22
N VAL A 393 9.03 10.28 -9.28
CA VAL A 393 10.30 10.80 -9.84
C VAL A 393 10.07 12.16 -10.51
N TYR A 394 8.99 12.32 -11.27
CA TYR A 394 8.63 13.60 -11.89
C TYR A 394 8.34 14.69 -10.85
N ALA A 395 7.70 14.36 -9.72
CA ALA A 395 7.49 15.31 -8.63
C ALA A 395 8.83 15.86 -8.09
N PHE A 396 9.85 15.01 -7.95
CA PHE A 396 11.21 15.48 -7.63
C PHE A 396 11.79 16.37 -8.74
N GLY A 397 11.66 15.96 -10.00
CA GLY A 397 12.15 16.74 -11.15
C GLY A 397 11.59 18.16 -11.15
N TYR A 398 10.26 18.30 -11.06
CA TYR A 398 9.61 19.62 -11.09
C TYR A 398 9.91 20.45 -9.84
N ALA A 399 9.99 19.80 -8.67
CA ALA A 399 10.33 20.50 -7.43
C ALA A 399 11.77 21.04 -7.46
N LEU A 400 12.71 20.24 -7.95
CA LEU A 400 14.11 20.63 -8.12
C LEU A 400 14.25 21.75 -9.15
N ASP A 401 13.55 21.66 -10.28
CA ASP A 401 13.61 22.70 -11.32
C ASP A 401 13.14 24.05 -10.77
N ASN A 402 11.98 24.09 -10.11
CA ASN A 402 11.46 25.29 -9.46
C ASN A 402 12.43 25.84 -8.39
N LEU A 403 13.00 24.96 -7.55
CA LEU A 403 13.96 25.37 -6.52
C LEU A 403 15.22 25.97 -7.13
N ILE A 404 15.79 25.30 -8.14
CA ILE A 404 17.03 25.73 -8.78
C ILE A 404 16.82 27.06 -9.49
N GLN A 405 15.74 27.22 -10.25
CA GLN A 405 15.39 28.47 -10.91
C GLN A 405 15.24 29.64 -9.93
N ASN A 406 14.64 29.41 -8.76
CA ASN A 406 14.38 30.46 -7.78
C ASN A 406 15.59 30.79 -6.89
N ASN A 407 16.45 29.81 -6.59
CA ASN A 407 17.45 29.95 -5.52
C ASN A 407 18.86 29.50 -5.86
N CYS A 408 19.08 28.65 -6.87
CA CYS A 408 20.37 27.98 -7.08
C CYS A 408 20.95 28.11 -8.51
N GLN A 409 20.43 29.01 -9.34
CA GLN A 409 20.92 29.22 -10.71
C GLN A 409 22.44 29.53 -10.78
N ASP A 410 22.96 30.29 -9.81
CA ASP A 410 24.38 30.67 -9.77
C ASP A 410 25.33 29.49 -9.50
N HIS A 411 24.79 28.32 -9.13
CA HIS A 411 25.55 27.11 -8.82
C HIS A 411 25.47 26.02 -9.91
N VAL A 412 24.75 26.28 -11.01
CA VAL A 412 24.63 25.34 -12.13
C VAL A 412 26.02 25.10 -12.74
N GLY A 413 26.35 23.82 -12.95
CA GLY A 413 27.68 23.38 -13.39
C GLY A 413 28.68 23.10 -12.26
N GLU A 414 28.37 23.44 -11.00
CA GLU A 414 29.16 23.06 -9.83
C GLU A 414 28.39 22.12 -8.89
N LYS A 415 28.53 20.82 -9.13
CA LYS A 415 27.82 19.74 -8.40
C LYS A 415 27.76 19.93 -6.88
N THR A 416 28.89 20.20 -6.23
CA THR A 416 28.95 20.35 -4.76
C THR A 416 28.23 21.59 -4.25
N ALA A 417 28.37 22.72 -4.96
CA ALA A 417 27.70 23.96 -4.58
C ALA A 417 26.19 23.87 -4.79
N MET A 418 25.77 23.26 -5.90
CA MET A 418 24.36 23.03 -6.20
C MET A 418 23.69 22.14 -5.15
N LEU A 419 24.31 21.02 -4.80
CA LEU A 419 23.82 20.12 -3.74
C LEU A 419 23.63 20.87 -2.41
N ARG A 420 24.63 21.67 -2.00
CA ARG A 420 24.57 22.47 -0.77
C ARG A 420 23.44 23.50 -0.81
N CYS A 421 23.25 24.16 -1.95
CA CYS A 421 22.16 25.12 -2.14
C CYS A 421 20.80 24.45 -1.97
N VAL A 422 20.55 23.34 -2.70
CA VAL A 422 19.29 22.56 -2.62
C VAL A 422 19.00 22.14 -1.18
N GLN A 423 19.99 21.61 -0.47
CA GLN A 423 19.85 21.19 0.93
C GLN A 423 19.55 22.37 1.87
N SER A 424 20.19 23.53 1.65
CA SER A 424 20.02 24.71 2.50
C SER A 424 18.66 25.39 2.34
N VAL A 425 18.09 25.38 1.13
CA VAL A 425 16.79 25.98 0.82
C VAL A 425 15.66 25.08 1.33
N GLY A 426 15.84 23.76 1.24
CA GLY A 426 14.86 22.77 1.66
C GLY A 426 13.89 22.41 0.53
N LEU A 427 13.99 21.18 0.05
CA LEU A 427 13.22 20.70 -1.11
C LEU A 427 11.76 20.36 -0.80
N THR A 428 11.41 20.07 0.46
CA THR A 428 10.05 19.62 0.83
C THR A 428 8.96 20.64 0.55
N SER A 429 9.23 21.94 0.74
CA SER A 429 8.25 22.99 0.45
C SER A 429 7.94 23.05 -1.05
N TYR A 430 8.97 22.95 -1.89
CA TYR A 430 8.86 22.89 -3.35
C TYR A 430 8.10 21.64 -3.82
N ILE A 431 8.37 20.48 -3.23
CA ILE A 431 7.63 19.24 -3.51
C ILE A 431 6.11 19.44 -3.29
N ARG A 432 5.71 20.10 -2.19
CA ARG A 432 4.28 20.27 -1.89
C ARG A 432 3.58 21.31 -2.76
N GLN A 433 4.33 22.07 -3.56
CA GLN A 433 3.79 23.11 -4.44
C GLN A 433 3.74 22.69 -5.91
N VAL A 434 4.28 21.51 -6.27
CA VAL A 434 4.23 21.07 -7.68
C VAL A 434 2.80 20.71 -8.08
N GLN A 435 2.49 21.01 -9.34
CA GLN A 435 1.29 20.57 -10.02
C GLN A 435 1.64 20.22 -11.46
N PHE A 436 1.32 19.00 -11.90
CA PHE A 436 1.62 18.55 -13.26
C PHE A 436 0.66 17.43 -13.69
N GLU A 437 0.57 17.20 -15.01
CA GLU A 437 -0.09 16.01 -15.55
C GLU A 437 0.89 14.85 -15.53
N GLY A 438 0.62 13.86 -14.68
CA GLY A 438 1.42 12.65 -14.51
C GLY A 438 0.91 11.45 -15.31
N SER A 439 1.66 10.35 -15.26
CA SER A 439 1.31 9.06 -15.86
C SER A 439 0.04 8.46 -15.24
N SER A 440 -0.19 8.64 -13.94
CA SER A 440 -1.44 8.17 -13.29
C SER A 440 -2.62 9.15 -13.49
N GLY A 441 -2.32 10.43 -13.72
CA GLY A 441 -3.26 11.53 -13.90
C GLY A 441 -2.73 12.84 -13.30
N PRO A 442 -3.59 13.83 -13.06
CA PRO A 442 -3.17 15.10 -12.46
C PRO A 442 -2.62 14.91 -11.05
N ILE A 443 -1.38 15.36 -10.81
CA ILE A 443 -0.72 15.31 -9.50
C ILE A 443 -0.69 16.71 -8.88
N SER A 444 -1.14 16.79 -7.63
CA SER A 444 -1.01 17.95 -6.75
C SER A 444 -1.08 17.48 -5.31
N PHE A 445 -0.43 18.19 -4.39
CA PHE A 445 -0.33 17.82 -2.98
C PHE A 445 -1.18 18.74 -2.11
N ASP A 446 -1.70 18.21 -1.01
CA ASP A 446 -2.26 19.02 0.07
C ASP A 446 -1.17 19.50 1.05
N GLU A 447 -1.57 20.24 2.08
CA GLU A 447 -0.66 20.78 3.11
C GLU A 447 0.13 19.69 3.85
N ASN A 448 -0.42 18.46 3.91
CA ASN A 448 0.22 17.29 4.47
C ASN A 448 1.05 16.51 3.43
N GLY A 449 1.34 17.08 2.27
CA GLY A 449 2.11 16.38 1.23
C GLY A 449 1.44 15.08 0.76
N ASP A 450 0.12 14.97 0.90
CA ASP A 450 -0.67 13.86 0.40
C ASP A 450 -1.28 14.26 -0.94
N ALA A 451 -1.08 13.46 -1.98
CA ALA A 451 -1.67 13.76 -3.28
C ALA A 451 -3.20 13.68 -3.26
N PHE A 452 -3.84 14.55 -4.04
CA PHE A 452 -5.23 14.38 -4.41
C PHE A 452 -5.37 13.17 -5.32
N GLY A 453 -6.43 12.38 -5.13
CA GLY A 453 -6.65 11.17 -5.89
C GLY A 453 -8.02 10.55 -5.60
N GLY A 454 -8.35 9.51 -6.34
CA GLY A 454 -9.57 8.72 -6.14
C GLY A 454 -9.26 7.23 -6.11
N TYR A 455 -10.31 6.44 -5.92
CA TYR A 455 -10.22 4.99 -5.96
C TYR A 455 -11.03 4.43 -7.13
N THR A 456 -10.52 3.36 -7.71
CA THR A 456 -11.24 2.53 -8.68
C THR A 456 -11.82 1.34 -7.96
N ILE A 457 -13.10 1.06 -8.17
CA ILE A 457 -13.76 -0.12 -7.60
C ILE A 457 -13.69 -1.24 -8.63
N LYS A 458 -12.88 -2.25 -8.35
CA LYS A 458 -12.83 -3.48 -9.14
C LYS A 458 -13.76 -4.53 -8.55
N HIS A 459 -14.36 -5.34 -9.42
CA HIS A 459 -15.23 -6.45 -9.06
C HIS A 459 -14.74 -7.74 -9.71
N PHE A 460 -14.74 -8.83 -8.95
CA PHE A 460 -14.29 -10.13 -9.41
C PHE A 460 -15.47 -10.98 -9.85
N ILE A 461 -15.59 -11.22 -11.16
CA ILE A 461 -16.69 -11.97 -11.78
C ILE A 461 -16.22 -13.35 -12.24
N PRO A 462 -17.10 -14.36 -12.32
CA PRO A 462 -16.76 -15.65 -12.94
C PRO A 462 -16.32 -15.50 -14.39
N SER A 463 -15.33 -16.31 -14.82
CA SER A 463 -14.81 -16.36 -16.19
C SER A 463 -14.37 -17.78 -16.54
N ASP A 464 -14.19 -18.09 -17.82
CA ASP A 464 -13.69 -19.38 -18.30
C ASP A 464 -12.29 -19.72 -17.75
N LEU A 465 -11.51 -18.69 -17.39
CA LEU A 465 -10.20 -18.80 -16.74
C LEU A 465 -10.27 -18.87 -15.21
N GLY A 466 -11.47 -19.01 -14.64
CA GLY A 466 -11.73 -18.98 -13.20
C GLY A 466 -12.49 -17.70 -12.81
N TYR A 467 -11.87 -16.53 -13.01
CA TYR A 467 -12.50 -15.23 -12.78
C TYR A 467 -11.94 -14.17 -13.74
N ALA A 468 -12.59 -13.01 -13.79
CA ALA A 468 -12.07 -11.79 -14.40
C ALA A 468 -12.29 -10.62 -13.42
N SER A 469 -11.35 -9.67 -13.42
CA SER A 469 -11.52 -8.42 -12.68
C SER A 469 -11.99 -7.31 -13.63
N ILE A 470 -13.14 -6.71 -13.34
CA ILE A 470 -13.67 -5.58 -14.10
C ILE A 470 -13.83 -4.35 -13.22
N GLN A 471 -13.71 -3.16 -13.80
CA GLN A 471 -14.04 -1.92 -13.08
C GLN A 471 -15.55 -1.73 -13.07
N VAL A 472 -16.15 -1.64 -11.88
CA VAL A 472 -17.59 -1.40 -11.69
C VAL A 472 -17.88 -0.03 -11.10
N GLY A 473 -16.87 0.77 -10.78
CA GLY A 473 -17.10 2.09 -10.25
C GLY A 473 -15.84 2.87 -9.91
N SER A 474 -16.06 4.02 -9.29
CA SER A 474 -15.01 4.91 -8.81
C SER A 474 -15.48 5.76 -7.64
N TRP A 475 -14.54 6.19 -6.81
CA TRP A 475 -14.76 7.14 -5.72
C TRP A 475 -13.83 8.33 -5.89
N ASN A 476 -14.37 9.55 -5.82
CA ASN A 476 -13.62 10.77 -6.07
C ASN A 476 -13.52 11.64 -4.82
N ARG A 477 -12.28 11.86 -4.33
CA ARG A 477 -11.97 12.67 -3.14
C ARG A 477 -12.52 14.09 -3.20
N SER A 478 -12.49 14.73 -4.36
CA SER A 478 -12.92 16.14 -4.49
C SER A 478 -14.43 16.30 -4.33
N THR A 479 -15.20 15.27 -4.67
CA THR A 479 -16.67 15.27 -4.57
C THR A 479 -17.19 14.45 -3.38
N GLU A 480 -16.30 13.72 -2.71
CA GLU A 480 -16.63 12.72 -1.69
C GLU A 480 -17.79 11.79 -2.10
N SER A 481 -17.78 11.33 -3.35
CA SER A 481 -18.89 10.56 -3.92
C SER A 481 -18.44 9.26 -4.56
N LEU A 482 -19.22 8.21 -4.28
CA LEU A 482 -19.13 6.90 -4.90
C LEU A 482 -20.05 6.84 -6.12
N LYS A 483 -19.53 6.34 -7.25
CA LYS A 483 -20.31 6.03 -8.45
C LYS A 483 -20.09 4.57 -8.82
N LEU A 484 -21.17 3.80 -8.91
CA LEU A 484 -21.17 2.38 -9.26
C LEU A 484 -22.05 2.13 -10.48
N ASN A 485 -21.64 1.18 -11.31
CA ASN A 485 -22.45 0.58 -12.33
C ASN A 485 -22.99 -0.75 -11.83
N GLU A 486 -24.21 -0.74 -11.28
CA GLU A 486 -24.80 -1.92 -10.65
C GLU A 486 -25.09 -3.07 -11.63
N SER A 487 -25.26 -2.78 -12.93
CA SER A 487 -25.51 -3.81 -13.95
C SER A 487 -24.36 -4.80 -14.12
N ASP A 488 -23.15 -4.39 -13.73
CA ASP A 488 -21.93 -5.16 -13.93
C ASP A 488 -21.57 -5.99 -12.68
N ILE A 489 -22.35 -5.86 -11.61
CA ILE A 489 -22.08 -6.50 -10.32
C ILE A 489 -22.72 -7.89 -10.28
N TYR A 490 -21.85 -8.89 -10.21
CA TYR A 490 -22.22 -10.28 -9.95
C TYR A 490 -22.32 -10.57 -8.45
N TRP A 491 -23.41 -11.19 -8.00
CA TRP A 491 -23.58 -11.66 -6.62
C TRP A 491 -23.40 -13.16 -6.54
N ASN A 492 -22.56 -13.62 -5.61
CA ASN A 492 -22.36 -15.06 -5.38
C ASN A 492 -23.57 -15.75 -4.67
N THR A 493 -24.61 -14.98 -4.31
CA THR A 493 -25.83 -15.41 -3.62
C THR A 493 -27.08 -15.31 -4.50
N ASN A 494 -27.36 -16.32 -5.32
CA ASN A 494 -28.59 -16.44 -6.13
C ASN A 494 -29.02 -15.13 -6.83
N ASP A 495 -28.06 -14.38 -7.38
CA ASP A 495 -28.27 -13.10 -8.07
C ASP A 495 -28.97 -12.00 -7.27
N THR A 496 -28.94 -12.08 -5.93
CA THR A 496 -29.50 -11.06 -5.03
C THR A 496 -28.43 -10.48 -4.12
N ILE A 497 -28.57 -9.20 -3.77
CA ILE A 497 -27.70 -8.52 -2.81
C ILE A 497 -27.82 -9.25 -1.46
N PRO A 498 -26.73 -9.79 -0.89
CA PRO A 498 -26.80 -10.52 0.35
C PRO A 498 -27.15 -9.61 1.52
N LEU A 499 -28.04 -10.07 2.40
CA LEU A 499 -28.39 -9.34 3.60
C LEU A 499 -27.25 -9.41 4.63
N SER A 500 -26.71 -8.26 5.02
CA SER A 500 -25.67 -8.14 6.06
C SER A 500 -26.12 -7.15 7.14
N LYS A 501 -27.13 -7.55 7.90
CA LYS A 501 -27.74 -6.78 9.00
C LYS A 501 -27.79 -7.62 10.27
N CYS A 502 -27.56 -6.99 11.42
CA CYS A 502 -27.60 -7.68 12.71
C CYS A 502 -29.04 -8.06 13.11
N SER A 503 -29.99 -7.17 12.80
CA SER A 503 -31.40 -7.35 13.12
C SER A 503 -32.25 -7.02 11.90
N GLU A 504 -33.37 -7.74 11.81
CA GLU A 504 -34.40 -7.47 10.82
C GLU A 504 -35.35 -6.39 11.36
N GLU A 505 -36.11 -5.75 10.47
CA GLU A 505 -37.16 -4.82 10.89
C GLU A 505 -38.25 -5.60 11.64
N CYS A 506 -38.73 -5.03 12.75
CA CYS A 506 -39.75 -5.69 13.56
C CYS A 506 -41.10 -5.72 12.85
N SER A 507 -41.84 -6.81 13.06
CA SER A 507 -43.14 -7.00 12.42
C SER A 507 -44.23 -6.14 13.07
N LEU A 508 -45.40 -6.09 12.44
CA LEU A 508 -46.56 -5.39 12.98
C LEU A 508 -46.89 -5.85 14.41
N GLY A 509 -47.11 -4.90 15.32
CA GLY A 509 -47.41 -5.20 16.73
C GLY A 509 -46.19 -5.62 17.56
N GLU A 510 -44.98 -5.46 17.03
CA GLU A 510 -43.72 -5.69 17.75
C GLU A 510 -42.98 -4.37 18.03
N ILE A 511 -42.28 -4.32 19.15
CA ILE A 511 -41.40 -3.21 19.52
C ILE A 511 -39.93 -3.64 19.40
N ARG A 512 -39.08 -2.65 19.12
CA ARG A 512 -37.63 -2.78 19.09
C ARG A 512 -37.04 -2.71 20.50
N ILE A 513 -36.35 -3.76 20.92
CA ILE A 513 -35.53 -3.79 22.13
C ILE A 513 -34.06 -3.67 21.75
N GLN A 514 -33.46 -2.52 22.07
CA GLN A 514 -32.07 -2.22 21.71
C GLN A 514 -31.08 -3.14 22.45
N LEU A 515 -30.15 -3.76 21.70
CA LEU A 515 -29.04 -4.55 22.24
C LEU A 515 -27.78 -3.68 22.41
N GLU A 516 -26.68 -4.28 22.87
CA GLU A 516 -25.40 -3.60 23.14
C GLU A 516 -24.86 -2.84 21.92
N LEU A 517 -24.96 -3.44 20.72
CA LEU A 517 -24.56 -2.79 19.48
C LEU A 517 -25.72 -1.95 18.90
N PRO A 518 -25.48 -0.71 18.45
CA PRO A 518 -26.53 0.22 18.03
C PRO A 518 -27.35 -0.26 16.81
N CYS A 519 -26.75 -1.07 15.94
CA CYS A 519 -27.41 -1.67 14.78
C CYS A 519 -28.07 -3.03 15.09
N CYS A 520 -28.03 -3.49 16.35
CA CYS A 520 -28.61 -4.75 16.79
C CYS A 520 -29.77 -4.48 17.76
N TRP A 521 -30.86 -5.18 17.56
CA TRP A 521 -32.06 -5.16 18.40
C TRP A 521 -32.82 -6.49 18.32
N ASP A 522 -33.59 -6.79 19.35
CA ASP A 522 -34.58 -7.87 19.31
C ASP A 522 -35.98 -7.30 19.10
N CYS A 523 -36.85 -8.07 18.46
CA CYS A 523 -38.25 -7.71 18.27
C CYS A 523 -39.09 -8.42 19.33
N PHE A 524 -39.88 -7.64 20.07
CA PHE A 524 -40.75 -8.15 21.14
C PHE A 524 -42.20 -7.87 20.80
N LYS A 525 -43.01 -8.93 20.76
CA LYS A 525 -44.43 -8.84 20.43
C LYS A 525 -45.24 -8.27 21.59
N CYS A 526 -45.97 -7.18 21.33
CA CYS A 526 -46.90 -6.60 22.28
C CYS A 526 -48.09 -7.54 22.54
N HIS A 527 -48.83 -7.30 23.62
CA HIS A 527 -50.08 -8.01 23.86
C HIS A 527 -51.10 -7.69 22.77
N ALA A 528 -52.06 -8.60 22.52
CA ALA A 528 -53.02 -8.46 21.44
C ALA A 528 -53.90 -7.20 21.52
N ASN A 529 -54.04 -6.64 22.72
CA ASN A 529 -54.85 -5.45 23.02
C ASN A 529 -53.99 -4.17 23.15
N ASP A 530 -52.72 -4.21 22.75
CA ASP A 530 -51.78 -3.10 22.85
C ASP A 530 -51.40 -2.58 21.45
N ILE A 531 -51.18 -1.27 21.34
CA ILE A 531 -50.63 -0.60 20.17
C ILE A 531 -49.14 -0.31 20.35
N VAL A 532 -48.43 -0.22 19.23
CA VAL A 532 -47.01 0.14 19.19
C VAL A 532 -46.88 1.65 19.03
N ILE A 533 -46.32 2.30 20.04
CA ILE A 533 -46.00 3.73 20.01
C ILE A 533 -44.51 3.90 19.69
N ASN A 534 -44.21 4.67 18.65
CA ASN A 534 -42.85 5.02 18.22
C ASN A 534 -41.92 3.80 18.05
N GLY A 535 -42.47 2.64 17.69
CA GLY A 535 -41.71 1.39 17.47
C GLY A 535 -41.01 0.81 18.71
N SER A 536 -41.25 1.36 19.91
CA SER A 536 -40.44 1.04 21.11
C SER A 536 -41.26 0.83 22.38
N VAL A 537 -42.54 1.17 22.38
CA VAL A 537 -43.41 1.06 23.57
C VAL A 537 -44.71 0.36 23.19
N CYS A 538 -45.07 -0.67 23.95
CA CYS A 538 -46.40 -1.26 23.92
C CYS A 538 -47.32 -0.45 24.83
N MET A 539 -48.44 0.03 24.30
CA MET A 539 -49.43 0.78 25.06
C MET A 539 -50.81 0.13 24.95
N LYS A 540 -51.45 -0.12 26.07
CA LYS A 540 -52.77 -0.75 26.12
C LYS A 540 -53.87 0.13 25.55
N CYS A 541 -54.72 -0.44 24.69
CA CYS A 541 -55.92 0.24 24.22
C CYS A 541 -56.93 0.50 25.35
N PRO A 542 -57.64 1.65 25.33
CA PRO A 542 -58.77 1.93 26.22
C PRO A 542 -59.87 0.85 26.15
N MET A 543 -60.72 0.81 27.18
CA MET A 543 -61.92 -0.04 27.19
C MET A 543 -62.78 0.20 25.94
N LEU A 544 -63.32 -0.88 25.36
CA LEU A 544 -64.14 -0.87 24.13
C LEU A 544 -63.40 -0.47 22.85
N THR A 545 -62.07 -0.46 22.87
CA THR A 545 -61.23 -0.21 21.69
C THR A 545 -60.22 -1.34 21.49
N TRP A 546 -59.77 -1.54 20.25
CA TRP A 546 -58.82 -2.58 19.85
C TRP A 546 -57.77 -2.03 18.87
N PRO A 547 -56.53 -2.57 18.83
CA PRO A 547 -55.54 -2.14 17.85
C PRO A 547 -56.04 -2.32 16.41
N ASP A 548 -55.79 -1.32 15.55
CA ASP A 548 -56.00 -1.46 14.10
C ASP A 548 -55.20 -2.66 13.56
N GLU A 549 -55.89 -3.59 12.90
CA GLU A 549 -55.29 -4.81 12.34
C GLU A 549 -54.23 -4.52 11.27
N ARG A 550 -54.27 -3.34 10.64
CA ARG A 550 -53.34 -2.98 9.55
C ARG A 550 -52.07 -2.29 10.03
N THR A 551 -52.17 -1.44 11.04
CA THR A 551 -51.05 -0.61 11.50
C THR A 551 -50.58 -0.96 12.90
N ALA A 552 -51.47 -1.45 13.77
CA ALA A 552 -51.25 -1.63 15.20
C ALA A 552 -50.65 -0.39 15.90
N THR A 553 -50.81 0.81 15.34
CA THR A 553 -50.33 2.08 15.91
C THR A 553 -51.42 2.89 16.59
N ASP A 554 -52.69 2.55 16.32
CA ASP A 554 -53.86 3.28 16.79
C ASP A 554 -54.95 2.31 17.29
N CYS A 555 -55.81 2.79 18.19
CA CYS A 555 -56.94 2.02 18.71
C CYS A 555 -58.24 2.44 18.02
N GLU A 556 -59.02 1.46 17.54
CA GLU A 556 -60.33 1.64 16.93
C GLU A 556 -61.45 1.11 17.84
N LEU A 557 -62.65 1.70 17.76
CA LEU A 557 -63.82 1.23 18.52
C LEU A 557 -64.28 -0.14 18.02
N ILE A 558 -64.55 -1.05 18.95
CA ILE A 558 -65.03 -2.43 18.70
C ILE A 558 -66.52 -2.44 18.36
#